data_AF-A0AAE3NVZ2-F1
#
_entry.id   AF-A0AAE3NVZ2-F1
#
_cell.length_a   1.000
_cell.length_b   1.000
_cell.length_c   1.000
_cell.angle_alpha   90.00
_cell.angle_beta   90.00
_cell.angle_gamma   90.00
#
_symmetry.space_group_name_H-M   'P 1'
#
loop_
_entity.id
_entity.type
_entity.pdbx_description
1 polymer ?
#
loop_
_entity_poly.entity_id
_entity_poly.type
_entity_poly.pdbx_seq_one_letter_code
_entity_poly.pdbx_strand_id
1 'polypeptide(L)'
;MAPLRSDDADQLARAIVERVGPEIRLALPLGLGKPVTLVNALTRLVADDPSLHLTIFTALTLEPPEPSDPMARALMEPARERLFGAYPRIDYARWLHDGTLPDNIEVVEFFLMAGRWLGNAWMQQAYVSANYTHALDVLAERRPNLLAQLVAPLEDGLSLSCNTDISADLLEMRRNGAQDFVVAAELNPELPPMRGTARMPTDEAAFLLDPPEPFELFSAVRMPVSDAEHAIGLHVSRLVPDGGTLQIGIGSLGDAVAQALLLRSRVEIADIQAACPFATGERFAEDGPFETGLYAVTEMLVEGILQLYEAGVIRREVAGAAIHAGFFVETRDFYRRLREMPAERRDRIAMEPVSFTNSLYGDEAEKRAARQGARFVNTAMKATLLGAAVSDATEDGQVVSGVGGQFNFVEQAFALKDARSIIALPATRTRRGKTESNIVWSYGHVTVPRHMRDIVVTEYGIADLRGKSDAEVIAAMLEVADARFQPGLLKQAQAAGKIAKDYEIPAAARTNTPAALRGWIAPFRPRLPAFPFGTDFTDTEARLLRALSLLKEAGGAKRALAPYVLEGLRPASPEETEALARLELDASAGWKQRLRTLALRGALRKTRR
;
A
#
# COMPACT_ATOMS: atom_id res chain seq x y z
N MET A 1 24.68 -27.31 10.89
CA MET A 1 24.28 -28.66 10.40
C MET A 1 23.43 -28.45 9.16
N ALA A 2 23.43 -29.37 8.20
CA ALA A 2 22.53 -29.25 7.05
C ALA A 2 21.05 -29.33 7.51
N PRO A 3 20.12 -28.60 6.86
CA PRO A 3 18.70 -28.68 7.19
C PRO A 3 18.16 -30.09 6.96
N LEU A 4 17.16 -30.49 7.75
CA LEU A 4 16.25 -31.55 7.35
C LEU A 4 15.43 -31.04 6.16
N ARG A 5 15.75 -31.55 4.97
CA ARG A 5 15.05 -31.22 3.72
C ARG A 5 13.96 -32.25 3.45
N SER A 6 12.76 -31.80 3.10
CA SER A 6 11.65 -32.65 2.68
C SER A 6 10.79 -31.94 1.63
N ASP A 7 10.11 -32.71 0.79
CA ASP A 7 9.05 -32.25 -0.11
C ASP A 7 7.65 -32.37 0.52
N ASP A 8 7.54 -32.97 1.72
CA ASP A 8 6.32 -33.18 2.48
C ASP A 8 6.22 -32.19 3.66
N ALA A 9 5.28 -31.24 3.53
CA ALA A 9 5.03 -30.23 4.56
C ALA A 9 4.49 -30.81 5.88
N ASP A 10 3.69 -31.88 5.83
CA ASP A 10 3.10 -32.50 7.02
C ASP A 10 4.18 -33.29 7.78
N GLN A 11 5.12 -33.94 7.08
CA GLN A 11 6.30 -34.53 7.69
C GLN A 11 7.17 -33.47 8.38
N LEU A 12 7.44 -32.36 7.69
CA LEU A 12 8.27 -31.28 8.22
C LEU A 12 7.62 -30.63 9.44
N ALA A 13 6.29 -30.42 9.43
CA ALA A 13 5.53 -29.88 10.56
C ALA A 13 5.66 -30.74 11.82
N ARG A 14 5.60 -32.08 11.68
CA ARG A 14 5.81 -33.01 12.82
C ARG A 14 7.24 -32.92 13.37
N ALA A 15 8.23 -32.85 12.49
CA ALA A 15 9.63 -32.72 12.90
C ALA A 15 9.90 -31.37 13.58
N ILE A 16 9.24 -30.30 13.14
CA ILE A 16 9.26 -28.98 13.80
C ILE A 16 8.71 -29.10 15.22
N VAL A 17 7.53 -29.70 15.42
CA VAL A 17 6.93 -29.88 16.74
C VAL A 17 7.81 -30.73 17.65
N GLU A 18 8.40 -31.81 17.14
CA GLU A 18 9.33 -32.66 17.89
C GLU A 18 10.58 -31.89 18.34
N ARG A 19 11.05 -30.93 17.53
CA ARG A 19 12.23 -30.10 17.83
C ARG A 19 11.94 -28.92 18.75
N VAL A 20 10.79 -28.26 18.56
CA VAL A 20 10.40 -27.02 19.25
C VAL A 20 9.66 -27.30 20.56
N GLY A 21 8.93 -28.41 20.64
CA GLY A 21 8.07 -28.78 21.77
C GLY A 21 6.60 -28.38 21.58
N PRO A 22 5.75 -28.63 22.59
CA PRO A 22 4.30 -28.47 22.48
C PRO A 22 3.83 -27.00 22.44
N GLU A 23 4.65 -26.05 22.88
CA GLU A 23 4.33 -24.61 22.94
C GLU A 23 5.03 -23.86 21.82
N ILE A 24 4.35 -23.66 20.69
CA ILE A 24 4.94 -23.06 19.49
C ILE A 24 4.62 -21.57 19.44
N ARG A 25 5.66 -20.74 19.51
CA ARG A 25 5.58 -19.28 19.33
C ARG A 25 6.22 -18.95 17.99
N LEU A 26 5.38 -18.87 16.98
CA LEU A 26 5.74 -18.68 15.58
C LEU A 26 5.89 -17.19 15.26
N ALA A 27 7.11 -16.80 14.92
CA ALA A 27 7.39 -15.58 14.17
C ALA A 27 7.14 -15.84 12.67
N LEU A 28 6.30 -15.03 12.05
CA LEU A 28 5.94 -15.17 10.64
C LEU A 28 6.06 -13.80 9.94
N PRO A 29 6.81 -13.69 8.83
CA PRO A 29 7.05 -12.43 8.15
C PRO A 29 5.74 -11.83 7.62
N LEU A 30 5.74 -10.52 7.38
CA LEU A 30 4.58 -9.85 6.81
C LEU A 30 4.45 -10.09 5.31
N GLY A 31 3.23 -10.01 4.81
CA GLY A 31 3.00 -10.03 3.37
C GLY A 31 3.46 -11.33 2.69
N LEU A 32 4.26 -11.19 1.63
CA LEU A 32 4.58 -12.23 0.64
C LEU A 32 5.54 -13.30 1.18
N GLY A 33 6.36 -13.00 2.17
CA GLY A 33 7.37 -13.91 2.71
C GLY A 33 6.84 -15.08 3.54
N LYS A 34 5.51 -15.26 3.64
CA LYS A 34 4.91 -16.35 4.42
C LYS A 34 5.08 -17.69 3.70
N PRO A 35 5.67 -18.73 4.31
CA PRO A 35 5.72 -20.07 3.74
C PRO A 35 4.36 -20.78 3.94
N VAL A 36 3.40 -20.48 3.05
CA VAL A 36 1.99 -20.84 3.26
C VAL A 36 1.77 -22.35 3.36
N THR A 37 2.47 -23.16 2.56
CA THR A 37 2.30 -24.61 2.58
C THR A 37 2.72 -25.17 3.93
N LEU A 38 3.88 -24.74 4.42
CA LEU A 38 4.40 -25.17 5.71
C LEU A 38 3.55 -24.65 6.88
N VAL A 39 3.11 -23.40 6.83
CA VAL A 39 2.25 -22.79 7.86
C VAL A 39 0.92 -23.51 7.95
N ASN A 40 0.29 -23.85 6.82
CA ASN A 40 -0.96 -24.61 6.83
C ASN A 40 -0.77 -26.03 7.38
N ALA A 41 0.33 -26.71 7.06
CA ALA A 41 0.64 -28.02 7.64
C ALA A 41 0.80 -27.96 9.17
N LEU A 42 1.57 -27.00 9.68
CA LEU A 42 1.75 -26.78 11.11
C LEU A 42 0.43 -26.41 11.82
N THR A 43 -0.34 -25.52 11.21
CA THR A 43 -1.62 -25.03 11.75
C THR A 43 -2.65 -26.16 11.83
N ARG A 44 -2.74 -27.01 10.80
CA ARG A 44 -3.63 -28.20 10.79
C ARG A 44 -3.19 -29.24 11.83
N LEU A 45 -1.89 -29.51 11.93
CA LEU A 45 -1.35 -30.43 12.93
C LEU A 45 -1.70 -30.01 14.37
N VAL A 46 -1.57 -28.72 14.69
CA VAL A 46 -1.93 -28.19 16.02
C VAL A 46 -3.45 -28.20 16.21
N ALA A 47 -4.24 -27.87 15.19
CA ALA A 47 -5.70 -27.93 15.27
C ALA A 47 -6.21 -29.35 15.59
N ASP A 48 -5.53 -30.39 15.10
CA ASP A 48 -5.91 -31.80 15.30
C ASP A 48 -5.40 -32.37 16.64
N ASP A 49 -4.48 -31.69 17.34
CA ASP A 49 -3.90 -32.13 18.62
C ASP A 49 -4.01 -31.04 19.70
N PRO A 50 -5.04 -31.13 20.58
CA PRO A 50 -5.25 -30.18 21.67
C PRO A 50 -4.13 -30.14 22.73
N SER A 51 -3.14 -31.05 22.69
CA SER A 51 -1.97 -30.99 23.56
C SER A 51 -0.88 -30.03 23.07
N LEU A 52 -1.01 -29.54 21.84
CA LEU A 52 -0.14 -28.54 21.24
C LEU A 52 -0.79 -27.15 21.31
N HIS A 53 0.02 -26.10 21.39
CA HIS A 53 -0.41 -24.71 21.31
C HIS A 53 0.40 -23.94 20.27
N LEU A 54 -0.27 -23.07 19.52
CA LEU A 54 0.36 -22.25 18.49
C LEU A 54 -0.04 -20.79 18.64
N THR A 55 0.92 -19.93 19.01
CA THR A 55 0.78 -18.48 18.93
C THR A 55 1.51 -17.98 17.68
N ILE A 56 0.78 -17.34 16.77
CA ILE A 56 1.31 -16.74 15.55
C ILE A 56 1.41 -15.23 15.75
N PHE A 57 2.61 -14.68 15.60
CA PHE A 57 2.83 -13.24 15.51
C PHE A 57 3.22 -12.86 14.08
N THR A 58 2.41 -12.03 13.44
CA THR A 58 2.63 -11.64 12.04
C THR A 58 2.07 -10.25 11.71
N ALA A 59 1.99 -9.94 10.42
CA ALA A 59 1.32 -8.77 9.87
C ALA A 59 0.95 -9.04 8.41
N LEU A 60 -0.02 -8.28 7.90
CA LEU A 60 -0.43 -8.26 6.50
C LEU A 60 -0.64 -9.68 5.96
N THR A 61 -1.57 -10.42 6.57
CA THR A 61 -2.01 -11.71 6.05
C THR A 61 -2.66 -11.51 4.68
N LEU A 62 -2.00 -12.02 3.63
CA LEU A 62 -2.46 -11.83 2.25
C LEU A 62 -3.60 -12.79 1.92
N GLU A 63 -4.72 -12.24 1.49
CA GLU A 63 -5.89 -12.99 1.07
C GLU A 63 -6.30 -12.58 -0.35
N PRO A 64 -6.62 -13.54 -1.23
CA PRO A 64 -7.30 -13.23 -2.48
C PRO A 64 -8.59 -12.45 -2.19
N PRO A 65 -8.88 -11.36 -2.92
CA PRO A 65 -10.06 -10.56 -2.63
C PRO A 65 -11.33 -11.34 -2.90
N GLU A 66 -12.25 -11.26 -1.94
CA GLU A 66 -13.59 -11.84 -2.09
C GLU A 66 -14.58 -10.78 -2.60
N PRO A 67 -15.25 -11.02 -3.74
CA PRO A 67 -16.17 -10.05 -4.31
C PRO A 67 -17.40 -9.86 -3.42
N SER A 68 -17.74 -8.60 -3.15
CA SER A 68 -18.79 -8.18 -2.21
C SER A 68 -20.24 -8.28 -2.75
N ASP A 69 -20.43 -8.53 -4.05
CA ASP A 69 -21.74 -8.62 -4.71
C ASP A 69 -21.69 -9.62 -5.88
N PRO A 70 -22.80 -10.32 -6.21
CA PRO A 70 -22.84 -11.32 -7.28
C PRO A 70 -22.38 -10.83 -8.66
N MET A 71 -22.61 -9.56 -9.02
CA MET A 71 -22.18 -9.05 -10.33
C MET A 71 -20.67 -8.77 -10.37
N ALA A 72 -20.12 -8.26 -9.26
CA ALA A 72 -18.68 -8.15 -9.10
C ALA A 72 -18.03 -9.54 -9.06
N ARG A 73 -18.71 -10.53 -8.47
CA ARG A 73 -18.28 -11.93 -8.45
C ARG A 73 -18.22 -12.52 -9.85
N ALA A 74 -19.27 -12.38 -10.64
CA ALA A 74 -19.28 -12.84 -12.04
C ALA A 74 -18.18 -12.19 -12.90
N LEU A 75 -17.91 -10.88 -12.72
CA LEU A 75 -16.77 -10.23 -13.40
C LEU A 75 -15.43 -10.79 -12.93
N MET A 76 -15.30 -10.93 -11.62
CA MET A 76 -14.02 -11.22 -11.00
C MET A 76 -13.71 -12.69 -11.07
N GLU A 77 -14.64 -13.66 -11.22
CA GLU A 77 -14.29 -15.10 -11.18
C GLU A 77 -13.20 -15.48 -12.21
N PRO A 78 -13.38 -15.20 -13.53
CA PRO A 78 -12.37 -15.55 -14.54
C PRO A 78 -11.12 -14.66 -14.46
N ALA A 79 -11.30 -13.40 -14.06
CA ALA A 79 -10.20 -12.48 -13.82
C ALA A 79 -9.44 -12.86 -12.53
N ARG A 80 -10.07 -13.48 -11.54
CA ARG A 80 -9.52 -13.75 -10.22
C ARG A 80 -8.57 -14.93 -10.30
N GLU A 81 -8.98 -15.99 -11.00
CA GLU A 81 -8.07 -17.10 -11.34
C GLU A 81 -6.86 -16.61 -12.15
N ARG A 82 -7.07 -15.67 -13.09
CA ARG A 82 -5.96 -15.13 -13.90
C ARG A 82 -5.05 -14.16 -13.13
N LEU A 83 -5.62 -13.31 -12.28
CA LEU A 83 -4.93 -12.19 -11.61
C LEU A 83 -4.32 -12.58 -10.26
N PHE A 84 -5.05 -13.32 -9.44
CA PHE A 84 -4.58 -13.75 -8.11
C PHE A 84 -4.05 -15.18 -8.14
N GLY A 85 -4.33 -15.91 -9.21
CA GLY A 85 -3.81 -17.25 -9.44
C GLY A 85 -4.17 -18.27 -8.39
N ALA A 86 -3.35 -19.30 -8.31
CA ALA A 86 -3.47 -20.39 -7.34
C ALA A 86 -2.72 -20.08 -6.03
N TYR A 87 -2.70 -18.83 -5.57
CA TYR A 87 -2.14 -18.52 -4.26
C TYR A 87 -2.98 -19.21 -3.16
N PRO A 88 -2.37 -20.06 -2.32
CA PRO A 88 -3.10 -20.84 -1.32
C PRO A 88 -3.73 -19.92 -0.26
N ARG A 89 -4.92 -20.30 0.19
CA ARG A 89 -5.53 -19.65 1.36
C ARG A 89 -4.81 -20.13 2.61
N ILE A 90 -4.57 -19.22 3.55
CA ILE A 90 -3.98 -19.54 4.83
C ILE A 90 -5.09 -20.05 5.78
N ASP A 91 -4.90 -21.22 6.39
CA ASP A 91 -5.96 -21.91 7.14
C ASP A 91 -6.43 -21.13 8.37
N TYR A 92 -5.52 -20.54 9.15
CA TYR A 92 -5.91 -19.73 10.32
C TYR A 92 -6.76 -18.52 9.90
N ALA A 93 -6.47 -17.90 8.74
CA ALA A 93 -7.20 -16.74 8.26
C ALA A 93 -8.64 -17.11 7.86
N ARG A 94 -8.79 -18.25 7.18
CA ARG A 94 -10.10 -18.84 6.87
C ARG A 94 -10.90 -19.11 8.14
N TRP A 95 -10.30 -19.79 9.12
CA TRP A 95 -10.98 -20.11 10.38
C TRP A 95 -11.34 -18.86 11.21
N LEU A 96 -10.53 -17.80 11.16
CA LEU A 96 -10.87 -16.52 11.77
C LEU A 96 -12.10 -15.87 11.12
N HIS A 97 -12.24 -15.93 9.78
CA HIS A 97 -13.44 -15.45 9.10
C HIS A 97 -14.67 -16.30 9.41
N ASP A 98 -14.49 -17.62 9.49
CA ASP A 98 -15.56 -18.59 9.76
C ASP A 98 -15.97 -18.61 11.26
N GLY A 99 -15.15 -18.03 12.15
CA GLY A 99 -15.36 -18.09 13.60
C GLY A 99 -15.11 -19.49 14.18
N THR A 100 -14.24 -20.26 13.54
CA THR A 100 -13.94 -21.67 13.88
C THR A 100 -12.46 -21.89 14.22
N LEU A 101 -11.72 -20.85 14.57
CA LEU A 101 -10.32 -20.99 14.99
C LEU A 101 -10.27 -21.84 16.28
N PRO A 102 -9.51 -22.94 16.32
CA PRO A 102 -9.37 -23.76 17.53
C PRO A 102 -8.80 -22.97 18.72
N ASP A 103 -9.25 -23.30 19.93
CA ASP A 103 -8.87 -22.59 21.17
C ASP A 103 -7.36 -22.66 21.48
N ASN A 104 -6.66 -23.65 20.95
CA ASN A 104 -5.22 -23.83 21.10
C ASN A 104 -4.38 -23.07 20.04
N ILE A 105 -5.01 -22.23 19.21
CA ILE A 105 -4.35 -21.38 18.22
C ILE A 105 -4.68 -19.91 18.48
N GLU A 106 -3.65 -19.09 18.65
CA GLU A 106 -3.74 -17.63 18.78
C GLU A 106 -3.10 -16.97 17.56
N VAL A 107 -3.77 -15.97 16.99
CA VAL A 107 -3.21 -15.15 15.91
C VAL A 107 -3.20 -13.68 16.34
N VAL A 108 -2.02 -13.07 16.28
CA VAL A 108 -1.75 -11.67 16.63
C VAL A 108 -1.14 -10.99 15.41
N GLU A 109 -1.73 -9.86 15.00
CA GLU A 109 -1.19 -9.04 13.91
C GLU A 109 -0.92 -7.60 14.34
N PHE A 110 0.21 -7.02 13.90
CA PHE A 110 0.52 -5.59 14.13
C PHE A 110 0.19 -4.67 12.95
N PHE A 111 -0.17 -5.25 11.80
CA PHE A 111 -0.62 -4.54 10.62
C PHE A 111 -1.63 -5.41 9.86
N LEU A 112 -2.83 -4.91 9.58
CA LEU A 112 -3.90 -5.67 8.94
C LEU A 112 -4.00 -5.38 7.44
N MET A 113 -4.47 -6.35 6.65
CA MET A 113 -4.86 -6.07 5.26
C MET A 113 -6.05 -5.10 5.23
N ALA A 114 -5.86 -3.97 4.54
CA ALA A 114 -6.77 -2.83 4.56
C ALA A 114 -8.24 -3.21 4.35
N GLY A 115 -9.06 -3.03 5.40
CA GLY A 115 -10.50 -3.20 5.38
C GLY A 115 -11.00 -4.65 5.39
N ARG A 116 -10.12 -5.66 5.34
CA ARG A 116 -10.50 -7.09 5.30
C ARG A 116 -11.01 -7.59 6.64
N TRP A 117 -10.41 -7.12 7.72
CA TRP A 117 -10.72 -7.54 9.09
C TRP A 117 -11.73 -6.62 9.81
N LEU A 118 -12.37 -5.70 9.08
CA LEU A 118 -13.43 -4.85 9.64
C LEU A 118 -14.62 -5.72 10.05
N GLY A 119 -15.03 -5.59 11.32
CA GLY A 119 -16.10 -6.40 11.91
C GLY A 119 -15.68 -7.76 12.45
N ASN A 120 -14.43 -8.20 12.26
CA ASN A 120 -13.92 -9.44 12.87
C ASN A 120 -13.53 -9.17 14.33
N ALA A 121 -14.28 -9.70 15.30
CA ALA A 121 -14.06 -9.40 16.72
C ALA A 121 -12.68 -9.83 17.22
N TRP A 122 -12.21 -11.03 16.83
CA TRP A 122 -10.90 -11.54 17.26
C TRP A 122 -9.78 -10.64 16.78
N MET A 123 -9.73 -10.34 15.48
CA MET A 123 -8.63 -9.53 14.93
C MET A 123 -8.61 -8.10 15.45
N GLN A 124 -9.76 -7.55 15.84
CA GLN A 124 -9.81 -6.23 16.48
C GLN A 124 -9.33 -6.27 17.95
N GLN A 125 -9.45 -7.41 18.63
CA GLN A 125 -8.98 -7.61 20.01
C GLN A 125 -7.50 -8.02 20.08
N ALA A 126 -7.05 -8.84 19.12
CA ALA A 126 -5.69 -9.36 19.02
C ALA A 126 -4.76 -8.46 18.19
N TYR A 127 -5.20 -7.27 17.78
CA TYR A 127 -4.36 -6.31 17.07
C TYR A 127 -3.34 -5.67 18.02
N VAL A 128 -2.08 -5.61 17.58
CA VAL A 128 -1.03 -4.88 18.30
C VAL A 128 -0.72 -3.56 17.60
N SER A 129 -1.01 -2.45 18.27
CA SER A 129 -0.63 -1.13 17.79
C SER A 129 0.86 -0.89 18.07
N ALA A 130 1.70 -1.02 17.05
CA ALA A 130 3.12 -0.72 17.10
C ALA A 130 3.57 0.00 15.83
N ASN A 131 4.48 0.97 15.99
CA ASN A 131 5.28 1.43 14.85
C ASN A 131 6.12 0.27 14.33
N TYR A 132 6.43 0.28 13.04
CA TYR A 132 7.09 -0.85 12.42
C TYR A 132 8.47 -1.16 13.04
N THR A 133 9.25 -0.12 13.39
CA THR A 133 10.54 -0.31 14.08
C THR A 133 10.40 -0.98 15.46
N HIS A 134 9.27 -0.80 16.15
CA HIS A 134 9.01 -1.41 17.45
C HIS A 134 8.37 -2.80 17.34
N ALA A 135 7.88 -3.19 16.16
CA ALA A 135 7.30 -4.51 15.96
C ALA A 135 8.34 -5.63 16.20
N LEU A 136 9.62 -5.36 15.91
CA LEU A 136 10.73 -6.25 16.25
C LEU A 136 10.85 -6.43 17.78
N ASP A 137 10.83 -5.35 18.56
CA ASP A 137 10.94 -5.41 20.02
C ASP A 137 9.77 -6.19 20.63
N VAL A 138 8.54 -5.90 20.17
CA VAL A 138 7.33 -6.62 20.58
C VAL A 138 7.43 -8.12 20.26
N LEU A 139 7.94 -8.47 19.07
CA LEU A 139 8.16 -9.87 18.70
C LEU A 139 9.24 -10.51 19.60
N ALA A 140 10.37 -9.84 19.81
CA ALA A 140 11.47 -10.32 20.61
C ALA A 140 11.07 -10.58 22.07
N GLU A 141 10.22 -9.73 22.66
CA GLU A 141 9.68 -9.91 24.02
C GLU A 141 8.78 -11.14 24.14
N ARG A 142 8.10 -11.54 23.05
CA ARG A 142 7.30 -12.77 22.99
C ARG A 142 8.17 -14.03 22.90
N ARG A 143 9.50 -13.88 22.73
CA ARG A 143 10.48 -14.97 22.68
C ARG A 143 10.06 -16.07 21.71
N PRO A 144 9.92 -15.79 20.41
CA PRO A 144 9.58 -16.81 19.43
C PRO A 144 10.57 -17.96 19.54
N ASN A 145 10.10 -19.19 19.38
CA ASN A 145 10.97 -20.37 19.31
C ASN A 145 10.98 -21.00 17.91
N LEU A 146 10.19 -20.44 16.98
CA LEU A 146 10.16 -20.80 15.58
C LEU A 146 10.04 -19.53 14.71
N LEU A 147 10.91 -19.40 13.71
CA LEU A 147 10.77 -18.48 12.58
C LEU A 147 10.45 -19.31 11.33
N ALA A 148 9.34 -19.03 10.65
CA ALA A 148 9.03 -19.64 9.36
C ALA A 148 9.09 -18.61 8.23
N GLN A 149 9.88 -18.88 7.19
CA GLN A 149 10.16 -17.92 6.11
C GLN A 149 10.07 -18.55 4.72
N LEU A 150 9.40 -17.89 3.77
CA LEU A 150 9.49 -18.20 2.34
C LEU A 150 10.80 -17.64 1.80
N VAL A 151 11.55 -18.45 1.05
CA VAL A 151 12.90 -18.09 0.57
C VAL A 151 13.08 -18.39 -0.92
N ALA A 152 13.88 -17.56 -1.59
CA ALA A 152 14.36 -17.82 -2.95
C ALA A 152 15.64 -18.66 -2.93
N PRO A 153 15.88 -19.51 -3.94
CA PRO A 153 17.17 -20.17 -4.12
C PRO A 153 18.26 -19.16 -4.56
N LEU A 154 19.48 -19.36 -4.06
CA LEU A 154 20.71 -18.73 -4.56
C LEU A 154 21.75 -19.81 -4.90
N GLU A 155 22.69 -19.50 -5.79
CA GLU A 155 23.81 -20.42 -6.11
C GLU A 155 24.60 -20.82 -4.85
N ASP A 156 24.76 -19.88 -3.91
CA ASP A 156 25.58 -20.01 -2.72
C ASP A 156 24.77 -20.01 -1.40
N GLY A 157 23.46 -20.28 -1.47
CA GLY A 157 22.61 -20.36 -0.28
C GLY A 157 21.13 -20.12 -0.57
N LEU A 158 20.48 -19.36 0.30
CA LEU A 158 19.08 -18.97 0.22
C LEU A 158 18.98 -17.44 0.27
N SER A 159 17.84 -16.90 -0.16
CA SER A 159 17.53 -15.48 -0.07
C SER A 159 16.21 -15.26 0.65
N LEU A 160 16.20 -14.35 1.63
CA LEU A 160 14.98 -13.80 2.24
C LEU A 160 14.14 -13.01 1.22
N SER A 161 14.69 -12.71 0.04
CA SER A 161 14.05 -12.07 -1.10
C SER A 161 13.35 -10.76 -0.72
N CYS A 162 12.05 -10.85 -0.49
CA CYS A 162 11.11 -9.76 -0.34
C CYS A 162 10.86 -9.34 1.10
N ASN A 163 11.44 -10.01 2.11
CA ASN A 163 11.14 -9.75 3.53
C ASN A 163 12.42 -9.83 4.38
N THR A 164 13.29 -8.82 4.24
CA THR A 164 14.41 -8.60 5.17
C THR A 164 13.97 -7.82 6.40
N ASP A 165 12.92 -7.01 6.27
CA ASP A 165 12.26 -6.20 7.30
C ASP A 165 12.58 -6.55 8.76
N ILE A 166 11.92 -7.54 9.36
CA ILE A 166 12.11 -8.01 10.73
C ILE A 166 12.99 -9.27 10.73
N SER A 167 12.87 -10.10 9.70
CA SER A 167 13.55 -11.41 9.65
C SER A 167 15.07 -11.28 9.69
N ALA A 168 15.67 -10.27 9.04
CA ALA A 168 17.12 -10.08 9.06
C ALA A 168 17.63 -9.68 10.46
N ASP A 169 16.98 -8.71 11.11
CA ASP A 169 17.32 -8.31 12.49
C ASP A 169 17.14 -9.48 13.47
N LEU A 170 16.05 -10.25 13.34
CA LEU A 170 15.77 -11.38 14.23
C LEU A 170 16.84 -12.49 14.11
N LEU A 171 17.30 -12.77 12.88
CA LEU A 171 18.41 -13.70 12.63
C LEU A 171 19.72 -13.18 13.24
N GLU A 172 20.00 -11.88 13.16
CA GLU A 172 21.16 -11.27 13.81
C GLU A 172 21.07 -11.39 15.35
N MET A 173 19.91 -11.09 15.94
CA MET A 173 19.68 -11.28 17.37
C MET A 173 19.94 -12.73 17.81
N ARG A 174 19.57 -13.72 16.97
CA ARG A 174 19.89 -15.14 17.22
C ARG A 174 21.38 -15.41 17.19
N ARG A 175 22.09 -14.93 16.16
CA ARG A 175 23.56 -15.12 16.03
C ARG A 175 24.32 -14.53 17.21
N ASN A 176 23.82 -13.42 17.75
CA ASN A 176 24.43 -12.71 18.88
C ASN A 176 23.97 -13.25 20.25
N GLY A 177 23.10 -14.27 20.27
CA GLY A 177 22.60 -14.92 21.49
C GLY A 177 21.52 -14.14 22.25
N ALA A 178 20.94 -13.09 21.65
CA ALA A 178 19.85 -12.32 22.24
C ALA A 178 18.48 -12.99 22.08
N GLN A 179 18.34 -13.90 21.11
CA GLN A 179 17.15 -14.72 20.86
C GLN A 179 17.56 -16.17 20.60
N ASP A 180 16.67 -17.12 20.86
CA ASP A 180 16.90 -18.55 20.60
C ASP A 180 15.66 -19.15 19.94
N PHE A 181 15.79 -19.51 18.66
CA PHE A 181 14.71 -20.09 17.87
C PHE A 181 15.22 -20.96 16.74
N VAL A 182 14.35 -21.86 16.30
CA VAL A 182 14.53 -22.70 15.13
C VAL A 182 14.06 -21.95 13.88
N VAL A 183 14.78 -22.10 12.78
CA VAL A 183 14.35 -21.56 11.47
C VAL A 183 13.82 -22.69 10.60
N ALA A 184 12.61 -22.52 10.10
CA ALA A 184 12.03 -23.36 9.06
C ALA A 184 11.81 -22.51 7.80
N ALA A 185 12.14 -23.06 6.64
CA ALA A 185 12.05 -22.34 5.38
C ALA A 185 11.26 -23.13 4.34
N GLU A 186 10.55 -22.44 3.46
CA GLU A 186 9.92 -23.01 2.25
C GLU A 186 10.54 -22.38 1.01
N LEU A 187 11.04 -23.21 0.11
CA LEU A 187 11.64 -22.78 -1.15
C LEU A 187 10.55 -22.39 -2.14
N ASN A 188 10.70 -21.21 -2.74
CA ASN A 188 9.91 -20.79 -3.88
C ASN A 188 10.78 -20.06 -4.92
N PRO A 189 11.08 -20.69 -6.08
CA PRO A 189 11.91 -20.11 -7.13
C PRO A 189 11.26 -18.91 -7.85
N GLU A 190 9.96 -18.67 -7.65
CA GLU A 190 9.29 -17.47 -8.16
C GLU A 190 9.65 -16.22 -7.34
N LEU A 191 10.29 -16.34 -6.17
CA LEU A 191 10.79 -15.18 -5.45
C LEU A 191 12.02 -14.58 -6.15
N PRO A 192 12.15 -13.23 -6.24
CA PRO A 192 13.37 -12.59 -6.71
C PRO A 192 14.58 -12.94 -5.83
N PRO A 193 15.70 -13.44 -6.39
CA PRO A 193 16.87 -13.85 -5.61
C PRO A 193 17.74 -12.64 -5.22
N MET A 194 17.24 -11.83 -4.28
CA MET A 194 17.92 -10.63 -3.78
C MET A 194 19.17 -11.00 -2.98
N ARG A 195 20.26 -10.24 -3.15
CA ARG A 195 21.56 -10.47 -2.47
C ARG A 195 21.75 -9.47 -1.32
N GLY A 196 22.99 -9.33 -0.83
CA GLY A 196 23.30 -8.46 0.31
C GLY A 196 22.70 -8.98 1.61
N THR A 197 22.07 -8.11 2.39
CA THR A 197 21.43 -8.45 3.67
C THR A 197 20.31 -9.50 3.53
N ALA A 198 19.71 -9.65 2.34
CA ALA A 198 18.76 -10.73 2.07
C ALA A 198 19.39 -12.13 1.99
N ARG A 199 20.71 -12.26 1.89
CA ARG A 199 21.37 -13.57 1.79
C ARG A 199 21.29 -14.32 3.11
N MET A 200 20.79 -15.56 3.05
CA MET A 200 20.71 -16.49 4.17
C MET A 200 21.53 -17.76 3.86
N PRO A 201 22.57 -18.10 4.63
CA PRO A 201 23.23 -19.41 4.53
C PRO A 201 22.23 -20.57 4.69
N THR A 202 22.40 -21.66 3.94
CA THR A 202 21.48 -22.80 3.98
C THR A 202 21.40 -23.47 5.35
N ASP A 203 22.49 -23.44 6.13
CA ASP A 203 22.56 -24.01 7.48
C ASP A 203 21.96 -23.11 8.58
N GLU A 204 21.50 -21.90 8.24
CA GLU A 204 20.62 -21.12 9.13
C GLU A 204 19.28 -21.83 9.33
N ALA A 205 18.78 -22.50 8.28
CA ALA A 205 17.55 -23.28 8.31
C ALA A 205 17.81 -24.65 8.95
N ALA A 206 17.01 -25.01 9.95
CA ALA A 206 16.98 -26.36 10.50
C ALA A 206 16.05 -27.26 9.67
N PHE A 207 15.01 -26.68 9.07
CA PHE A 207 14.01 -27.36 8.27
C PHE A 207 13.84 -26.63 6.94
N LEU A 208 13.83 -27.38 5.84
CA LEU A 208 13.68 -26.82 4.49
C LEU A 208 12.64 -27.63 3.71
N LEU A 209 11.46 -27.02 3.51
CA LEU A 209 10.46 -27.52 2.59
C LEU A 209 10.88 -27.16 1.16
N ASP A 210 11.01 -28.18 0.31
CA ASP A 210 11.34 -28.06 -1.10
C ASP A 210 10.23 -28.74 -1.91
N PRO A 211 9.09 -28.05 -2.10
CA PRO A 211 7.93 -28.65 -2.71
C PRO A 211 8.20 -28.93 -4.20
N PRO A 212 7.70 -30.04 -4.76
CA PRO A 212 7.92 -30.38 -6.16
C PRO A 212 7.24 -29.38 -7.09
N GLU A 213 6.12 -28.81 -6.64
CA GLU A 213 5.37 -27.76 -7.30
C GLU A 213 5.18 -26.59 -6.31
N PRO A 214 6.00 -25.53 -6.41
CA PRO A 214 5.84 -24.35 -5.56
C PRO A 214 4.54 -23.61 -5.92
N PHE A 215 3.90 -23.03 -4.91
CA PHE A 215 2.68 -22.26 -5.15
C PHE A 215 2.97 -20.94 -5.89
N GLU A 216 1.97 -20.43 -6.61
CA GLU A 216 2.08 -19.14 -7.28
C GLU A 216 2.09 -17.98 -6.27
N LEU A 217 3.04 -17.06 -6.40
CA LEU A 217 3.11 -15.88 -5.55
C LEU A 217 1.84 -15.01 -5.61
N PHE A 218 1.48 -14.44 -4.46
CA PHE A 218 0.40 -13.46 -4.37
C PHE A 218 0.72 -12.26 -5.26
N SER A 219 -0.19 -11.94 -6.18
CA SER A 219 -0.11 -10.76 -7.03
C SER A 219 -0.99 -9.67 -6.46
N ALA A 220 -0.40 -8.51 -6.16
CA ALA A 220 -1.19 -7.29 -6.01
C ALA A 220 -1.90 -6.95 -7.34
N VAL A 221 -2.94 -6.12 -7.24
CA VAL A 221 -3.67 -5.62 -8.41
C VAL A 221 -3.41 -4.15 -8.56
N ARG A 222 -2.92 -3.76 -9.74
CA ARG A 222 -2.75 -2.34 -10.09
C ARG A 222 -4.12 -1.67 -10.15
N MET A 223 -4.28 -0.62 -9.35
CA MET A 223 -5.49 0.19 -9.30
C MET A 223 -5.36 1.40 -10.22
N PRO A 224 -6.45 1.84 -10.88
CA PRO A 224 -6.38 3.01 -11.74
C PRO A 224 -6.10 4.27 -10.92
N VAL A 225 -5.17 5.09 -11.39
CA VAL A 225 -4.88 6.42 -10.88
C VAL A 225 -6.00 7.39 -11.30
N SER A 226 -6.61 8.04 -10.31
CA SER A 226 -7.66 9.03 -10.50
C SER A 226 -7.10 10.42 -10.83
N ASP A 227 -7.95 11.32 -11.33
CA ASP A 227 -7.59 12.73 -11.58
C ASP A 227 -7.08 13.42 -10.31
N ALA A 228 -7.65 13.09 -9.15
CA ALA A 228 -7.22 13.64 -7.87
C ALA A 228 -5.81 13.15 -7.51
N GLU A 229 -5.53 11.86 -7.69
CA GLU A 229 -4.19 11.31 -7.42
C GLU A 229 -3.14 11.83 -8.40
N HIS A 230 -3.46 11.98 -9.70
CA HIS A 230 -2.58 12.64 -10.66
C HIS A 230 -2.26 14.08 -10.25
N ALA A 231 -3.27 14.86 -9.86
CA ALA A 231 -3.06 16.21 -9.35
C ALA A 231 -2.18 16.23 -8.09
N ILE A 232 -2.41 15.32 -7.15
CA ILE A 232 -1.54 15.18 -5.97
C ILE A 232 -0.10 14.83 -6.39
N GLY A 233 0.09 13.89 -7.31
CA GLY A 233 1.41 13.53 -7.84
C GLY A 233 2.13 14.72 -8.46
N LEU A 234 1.42 15.54 -9.24
CA LEU A 234 1.94 16.79 -9.82
C LEU A 234 2.35 17.79 -8.75
N HIS A 235 1.56 17.97 -7.68
CA HIS A 235 1.92 18.84 -6.57
C HIS A 235 3.10 18.30 -5.77
N VAL A 236 3.12 17.00 -5.47
CA VAL A 236 4.23 16.34 -4.77
C VAL A 236 5.52 16.45 -5.57
N SER A 237 5.46 16.37 -6.91
CA SER A 237 6.65 16.51 -7.76
C SER A 237 7.38 17.85 -7.56
N ARG A 238 6.66 18.92 -7.20
CA ARG A 238 7.25 20.25 -6.91
C ARG A 238 8.02 20.30 -5.60
N LEU A 239 7.88 19.28 -4.77
CA LEU A 239 8.54 19.17 -3.47
C LEU A 239 9.87 18.43 -3.58
N VAL A 240 10.08 17.58 -4.59
CA VAL A 240 11.22 16.64 -4.66
C VAL A 240 12.44 17.30 -5.30
N PRO A 241 13.50 17.66 -4.55
CA PRO A 241 14.69 18.27 -5.14
C PRO A 241 15.55 17.23 -5.87
N ASP A 242 16.28 17.67 -6.91
CA ASP A 242 17.36 16.85 -7.48
C ASP A 242 18.47 16.59 -6.43
N GLY A 243 19.15 15.44 -6.54
CA GLY A 243 20.12 14.97 -5.54
C GLY A 243 19.51 14.52 -4.21
N GLY A 244 18.18 14.59 -4.08
CA GLY A 244 17.46 14.28 -2.86
C GLY A 244 17.30 12.79 -2.56
N THR A 245 16.48 12.53 -1.55
CA THR A 245 16.10 11.19 -1.11
C THR A 245 14.58 11.02 -1.21
N LEU A 246 14.13 9.86 -1.68
CA LEU A 246 12.72 9.60 -1.91
C LEU A 246 12.25 8.35 -1.17
N GLN A 247 11.11 8.49 -0.51
CA GLN A 247 10.24 7.40 -0.11
C GLN A 247 8.83 7.71 -0.61
N ILE A 248 8.19 6.73 -1.22
CA ILE A 248 6.78 6.79 -1.61
C ILE A 248 6.08 5.53 -1.12
N GLY A 249 4.82 5.67 -0.70
CA GLY A 249 3.98 4.55 -0.29
C GLY A 249 3.41 3.75 -1.47
N ILE A 250 2.52 2.82 -1.13
CA ILE A 250 1.89 1.87 -2.06
C ILE A 250 0.75 2.47 -2.89
N GLY A 251 0.39 1.75 -3.95
CA GLY A 251 -0.84 1.93 -4.71
C GLY A 251 -0.83 3.11 -5.68
N SER A 252 -2.02 3.44 -6.19
CA SER A 252 -2.24 4.42 -7.25
C SER A 252 -1.68 5.81 -6.96
N LEU A 253 -1.62 6.23 -5.70
CA LEU A 253 -1.03 7.51 -5.34
C LEU A 253 0.49 7.52 -5.47
N GLY A 254 1.17 6.43 -5.08
CA GLY A 254 2.62 6.27 -5.30
C GLY A 254 2.93 6.27 -6.80
N ASP A 255 2.10 5.58 -7.59
CA ASP A 255 2.23 5.55 -9.05
C ASP A 255 2.06 6.93 -9.68
N ALA A 256 1.11 7.74 -9.17
CA ALA A 256 0.91 9.11 -9.62
C ALA A 256 2.13 10.01 -9.36
N VAL A 257 2.74 9.86 -8.18
CA VAL A 257 3.98 10.58 -7.83
C VAL A 257 5.11 10.16 -8.77
N ALA A 258 5.33 8.86 -8.96
CA ALA A 258 6.37 8.37 -9.87
C ALA A 258 6.14 8.83 -11.32
N GLN A 259 4.91 8.81 -11.81
CA GLN A 259 4.57 9.31 -13.14
C GLN A 259 4.89 10.81 -13.29
N ALA A 260 4.55 11.63 -12.29
CA ALA A 260 4.88 13.05 -12.30
C ALA A 260 6.40 13.27 -12.31
N LEU A 261 7.17 12.52 -11.52
CA LEU A 261 8.64 12.62 -11.50
C LEU A 261 9.26 12.16 -12.85
N LEU A 262 8.70 11.16 -13.51
CA LEU A 262 9.12 10.75 -14.86
C LEU A 262 8.87 11.85 -15.90
N LEU A 263 7.70 12.49 -15.87
CA LEU A 263 7.40 13.63 -16.74
C LEU A 263 8.37 14.78 -16.49
N ARG A 264 8.69 15.07 -15.21
CA ARG A 264 9.67 16.09 -14.85
C ARG A 264 11.07 15.76 -15.38
N SER A 265 11.50 14.51 -15.23
CA SER A 265 12.79 14.04 -15.76
C SER A 265 12.91 14.16 -17.28
N ARG A 266 11.79 14.08 -18.00
CA ARG A 266 11.72 14.20 -19.47
C ARG A 266 11.44 15.63 -19.95
N VAL A 267 11.32 16.59 -19.03
CA VAL A 267 10.95 17.98 -19.33
C VAL A 267 9.56 18.09 -20.01
N GLU A 268 8.64 17.19 -19.64
CA GLU A 268 7.29 17.07 -20.19
C GLU A 268 6.20 17.52 -19.19
N ILE A 269 6.58 18.19 -18.09
CA ILE A 269 5.66 18.56 -17.01
C ILE A 269 5.29 20.05 -16.99
N ALA A 270 6.08 20.91 -17.63
CA ALA A 270 6.00 22.37 -17.43
C ALA A 270 4.66 22.97 -17.86
N ASP A 271 4.13 22.55 -19.01
CA ASP A 271 2.82 23.00 -19.50
C ASP A 271 1.65 22.49 -18.64
N ILE A 272 1.78 21.28 -18.10
CA ILE A 272 0.82 20.72 -17.15
C ILE A 272 0.81 21.57 -15.87
N GLN A 273 1.98 21.91 -15.34
CA GLN A 273 2.12 22.71 -14.13
C GLN A 273 1.64 24.16 -14.33
N ALA A 274 1.93 24.76 -15.47
CA ALA A 274 1.49 26.11 -15.83
C ALA A 274 -0.04 26.22 -15.99
N ALA A 275 -0.69 25.14 -16.43
CA ALA A 275 -2.14 25.07 -16.54
C ALA A 275 -2.87 24.82 -15.21
N CYS A 276 -2.15 24.69 -14.09
CA CYS A 276 -2.75 24.42 -12.79
C CYS A 276 -3.64 25.60 -12.33
N PRO A 277 -4.94 25.39 -12.08
CA PRO A 277 -5.86 26.46 -11.70
C PRO A 277 -5.82 26.78 -10.20
N PHE A 278 -5.03 26.04 -9.42
CA PHE A 278 -5.01 26.13 -7.97
C PHE A 278 -3.80 26.92 -7.48
N ALA A 279 -3.93 27.54 -6.30
CA ALA A 279 -2.83 28.27 -5.67
C ALA A 279 -1.71 27.28 -5.30
N THR A 280 -0.51 27.48 -5.86
CA THR A 280 0.61 26.55 -5.68
C THR A 280 1.76 27.07 -4.80
N GLY A 281 1.66 28.31 -4.30
CA GLY A 281 2.71 28.93 -3.48
C GLY A 281 4.06 29.06 -4.20
N GLU A 282 5.00 29.81 -3.63
CA GLU A 282 6.33 30.01 -4.24
C GLU A 282 7.43 29.15 -3.59
N ARG A 283 7.17 28.59 -2.40
CA ARG A 283 8.20 27.89 -1.61
C ARG A 283 8.66 26.57 -2.24
N PHE A 284 7.80 25.90 -2.99
CA PHE A 284 8.09 24.60 -3.60
C PHE A 284 7.78 24.67 -5.08
N ALA A 285 8.86 24.77 -5.87
CA ALA A 285 8.77 25.05 -7.30
C ALA A 285 9.75 24.17 -8.10
N GLU A 286 10.06 22.97 -7.62
CA GLU A 286 10.91 22.03 -8.35
C GLU A 286 10.24 21.63 -9.67
N ASP A 287 10.82 22.03 -10.80
CA ASP A 287 10.30 21.81 -12.15
C ASP A 287 11.36 21.22 -13.12
N GLY A 288 12.65 21.29 -12.75
CA GLY A 288 13.77 20.78 -13.54
C GLY A 288 13.97 19.26 -13.47
N PRO A 289 14.74 18.68 -14.43
CA PRO A 289 15.05 17.26 -14.46
C PRO A 289 15.99 16.85 -13.31
N PHE A 290 16.30 15.55 -13.21
CA PHE A 290 17.16 14.98 -12.18
C PHE A 290 18.60 14.77 -12.68
N GLU A 291 19.41 15.84 -12.67
CA GLU A 291 20.80 15.82 -13.15
C GLU A 291 21.75 14.99 -12.27
N THR A 292 21.56 15.06 -10.95
CA THR A 292 22.26 14.24 -9.96
C THR A 292 21.57 12.88 -9.82
N GLY A 293 20.23 12.88 -9.86
CA GLY A 293 19.42 11.70 -9.58
C GLY A 293 19.04 11.60 -8.11
N LEU A 294 18.05 10.74 -7.86
CA LEU A 294 17.54 10.44 -6.53
C LEU A 294 18.21 9.20 -5.93
N TYR A 295 18.24 9.17 -4.60
CA TYR A 295 18.46 7.98 -3.80
C TYR A 295 17.10 7.53 -3.23
N ALA A 296 16.79 6.24 -3.25
CA ALA A 296 15.57 5.74 -2.61
C ALA A 296 15.92 4.96 -1.34
N VAL A 297 15.28 5.34 -0.24
CA VAL A 297 15.18 4.52 0.98
C VAL A 297 13.72 4.46 1.35
N THR A 298 13.13 3.29 1.26
CA THR A 298 11.70 3.09 1.40
C THR A 298 11.41 1.89 2.29
N GLU A 299 10.29 1.92 2.98
CA GLU A 299 9.81 0.73 3.70
C GLU A 299 9.50 -0.40 2.73
N MET A 300 8.78 -0.07 1.65
CA MET A 300 8.33 -1.03 0.66
C MET A 300 8.86 -0.65 -0.72
N LEU A 301 9.45 -1.60 -1.43
CA LEU A 301 9.78 -1.44 -2.84
C LEU A 301 8.51 -1.63 -3.67
N VAL A 302 8.13 -0.57 -4.38
CA VAL A 302 6.88 -0.49 -5.16
C VAL A 302 7.18 -0.25 -6.64
N GLU A 303 6.21 -0.53 -7.50
CA GLU A 303 6.30 -0.35 -8.95
C GLU A 303 6.85 1.04 -9.34
N GLY A 304 6.31 2.12 -8.76
CA GLY A 304 6.78 3.48 -9.04
C GLY A 304 8.27 3.71 -8.77
N ILE A 305 8.83 3.14 -7.71
CA ILE A 305 10.28 3.24 -7.41
C ILE A 305 11.08 2.45 -8.45
N LEU A 306 10.64 1.25 -8.81
CA LEU A 306 11.32 0.42 -9.81
C LEU A 306 11.32 1.11 -11.19
N GLN A 307 10.23 1.74 -11.59
CA GLN A 307 10.12 2.51 -12.84
C GLN A 307 11.05 3.72 -12.87
N LEU A 308 11.15 4.46 -11.76
CA LEU A 308 12.08 5.58 -11.64
C LEU A 308 13.54 5.13 -11.71
N TYR A 309 13.86 3.98 -11.12
CA TYR A 309 15.18 3.36 -11.21
C TYR A 309 15.50 2.85 -12.63
N GLU A 310 14.50 2.26 -13.29
CA GLU A 310 14.63 1.79 -14.66
C GLU A 310 14.91 2.94 -15.65
N ALA A 311 14.23 4.07 -15.45
CA ALA A 311 14.38 5.29 -16.21
C ALA A 311 15.63 6.14 -15.86
N GLY A 312 16.43 5.73 -14.86
CA GLY A 312 17.63 6.44 -14.43
C GLY A 312 17.37 7.71 -13.61
N VAL A 313 16.14 7.91 -13.12
CA VAL A 313 15.81 8.98 -12.16
C VAL A 313 16.37 8.65 -10.79
N ILE A 314 16.16 7.41 -10.32
CA ILE A 314 16.86 6.88 -9.15
C ILE A 314 18.17 6.27 -9.64
N ARG A 315 19.28 6.86 -9.23
CA ARG A 315 20.64 6.44 -9.63
C ARG A 315 21.74 6.90 -8.67
N ARG A 316 21.41 7.74 -7.68
CA ARG A 316 22.38 8.18 -6.68
C ARG A 316 22.64 7.01 -5.73
N GLU A 317 23.87 6.52 -5.73
CA GLU A 317 24.26 5.36 -4.95
C GLU A 317 24.71 5.76 -3.54
N VAL A 318 24.30 4.96 -2.57
CA VAL A 318 24.71 4.99 -1.16
C VAL A 318 25.15 3.58 -0.83
N ALA A 319 26.36 3.40 -0.31
CA ALA A 319 26.91 2.07 0.00
C ALA A 319 26.78 1.04 -1.15
N GLY A 320 26.89 1.50 -2.41
CA GLY A 320 26.80 0.65 -3.61
C GLY A 320 25.37 0.35 -4.11
N ALA A 321 24.33 0.86 -3.43
CA ALA A 321 22.94 0.68 -3.83
C ALA A 321 22.23 2.02 -4.08
N ALA A 322 21.39 2.07 -5.12
CA ALA A 322 20.55 3.23 -5.43
C ALA A 322 19.19 3.16 -4.70
N ILE A 323 18.79 1.94 -4.32
CA ILE A 323 17.55 1.66 -3.59
C ILE A 323 17.89 0.84 -2.35
N HIS A 324 17.40 1.27 -1.19
CA HIS A 324 17.29 0.42 0.00
C HIS A 324 15.80 0.24 0.34
N ALA A 325 15.36 -1.00 0.52
CA ALA A 325 13.96 -1.32 0.78
C ALA A 325 13.79 -2.37 1.88
N GLY A 326 12.73 -2.26 2.69
CA GLY A 326 12.44 -3.20 3.78
C GLY A 326 11.80 -4.51 3.29
N PHE A 327 10.79 -4.37 2.44
CA PHE A 327 10.06 -5.51 1.87
C PHE A 327 9.40 -5.19 0.52
N PHE A 328 8.79 -6.18 -0.15
CA PHE A 328 7.88 -5.94 -1.27
C PHE A 328 6.74 -6.96 -1.42
N VAL A 329 5.60 -6.47 -1.90
CA VAL A 329 4.39 -7.22 -2.30
C VAL A 329 3.78 -6.49 -3.49
N GLU A 330 3.93 -7.04 -4.69
CA GLU A 330 3.64 -6.35 -5.95
C GLU A 330 3.01 -7.30 -6.99
N THR A 331 2.97 -6.90 -8.25
CA THR A 331 2.49 -7.74 -9.33
C THR A 331 3.48 -8.86 -9.70
N ARG A 332 2.99 -9.89 -10.37
CA ARG A 332 3.83 -10.95 -10.94
C ARG A 332 4.86 -10.44 -11.94
N ASP A 333 4.47 -9.47 -12.76
CA ASP A 333 5.38 -8.82 -13.71
C ASP A 333 6.53 -8.11 -12.98
N PHE A 334 6.24 -7.45 -11.86
CA PHE A 334 7.26 -6.84 -11.02
C PHE A 334 8.26 -7.88 -10.48
N TYR A 335 7.77 -9.00 -9.95
CA TYR A 335 8.65 -10.08 -9.46
C TYR A 335 9.50 -10.67 -10.58
N ARG A 336 8.90 -10.94 -11.74
CA ARG A 336 9.62 -11.44 -12.93
C ARG A 336 10.70 -10.46 -13.38
N ARG A 337 10.39 -9.17 -13.46
CA ARG A 337 11.37 -8.12 -13.82
C ARG A 337 12.56 -8.10 -12.88
N LEU A 338 12.35 -8.25 -11.57
CA LEU A 338 13.46 -8.37 -10.61
C LEU A 338 14.25 -9.67 -10.80
N ARG A 339 13.60 -10.80 -11.10
CA ARG A 339 14.30 -12.08 -11.38
C ARG A 339 15.17 -12.00 -12.63
N GLU A 340 14.64 -11.42 -13.70
CA GLU A 340 15.28 -11.31 -15.02
C GLU A 340 16.25 -10.12 -15.11
N MET A 341 16.24 -9.20 -14.15
CA MET A 341 17.16 -8.06 -14.10
C MET A 341 18.62 -8.54 -14.05
N PRO A 342 19.52 -7.98 -14.89
CA PRO A 342 20.94 -8.27 -14.83
C PRO A 342 21.50 -8.09 -13.41
N ALA A 343 22.38 -9.00 -12.98
CA ALA A 343 22.88 -9.04 -11.61
C ALA A 343 23.51 -7.71 -11.18
N GLU A 344 24.30 -7.06 -12.05
CA GLU A 344 24.98 -5.78 -11.74
C GLU A 344 24.00 -4.62 -11.48
N ARG A 345 22.78 -4.73 -12.03
CA ARG A 345 21.70 -3.77 -11.81
C ARG A 345 20.89 -4.16 -10.58
N ARG A 346 20.52 -5.43 -10.45
CA ARG A 346 19.76 -5.93 -9.30
C ARG A 346 20.50 -5.75 -7.98
N ASP A 347 21.83 -5.91 -7.97
CA ASP A 347 22.65 -5.76 -6.77
C ASP A 347 22.70 -4.31 -6.25
N ARG A 348 22.22 -3.33 -7.03
CA ARG A 348 22.03 -1.94 -6.56
C ARG A 348 20.68 -1.70 -5.88
N ILE A 349 19.89 -2.76 -5.71
CA ILE A 349 18.66 -2.79 -4.92
C ILE A 349 18.97 -3.63 -3.67
N ALA A 350 19.26 -2.94 -2.57
CA ALA A 350 19.54 -3.55 -1.29
C ALA A 350 18.22 -3.77 -0.52
N MET A 351 17.91 -5.02 -0.21
CA MET A 351 16.83 -5.35 0.72
C MET A 351 17.43 -5.34 2.14
N GLU A 352 16.94 -4.48 3.00
CA GLU A 352 17.48 -4.21 4.34
C GLU A 352 16.41 -4.39 5.43
N PRO A 353 16.78 -4.54 6.71
CA PRO A 353 15.82 -4.54 7.80
C PRO A 353 15.16 -3.17 8.03
N VAL A 354 14.03 -3.16 8.75
CA VAL A 354 13.35 -1.91 9.14
C VAL A 354 14.15 -1.08 10.14
N SER A 355 15.05 -1.70 10.91
CA SER A 355 16.06 -1.00 11.71
C SER A 355 16.98 -0.12 10.86
N PHE A 356 17.17 -0.47 9.58
CA PHE A 356 17.88 0.36 8.62
C PHE A 356 16.96 1.37 7.95
N THR A 357 15.91 0.92 7.24
CA THR A 357 15.09 1.79 6.36
C THR A 357 14.23 2.78 7.14
N ASN A 358 13.60 2.33 8.22
CA ASN A 358 12.62 3.09 8.98
C ASN A 358 13.23 3.82 10.19
N SER A 359 14.51 3.64 10.50
CA SER A 359 15.18 4.31 11.63
C SER A 359 16.44 5.06 11.19
N LEU A 360 16.83 6.06 11.98
CA LEU A 360 18.16 6.69 11.90
C LEU A 360 19.14 6.09 12.92
N TYR A 361 18.65 5.47 13.99
CA TYR A 361 19.49 4.92 15.07
C TYR A 361 20.42 3.80 14.56
N GLY A 362 21.50 3.54 15.28
CA GLY A 362 22.60 2.64 14.88
C GLY A 362 23.70 3.37 14.12
N ASP A 363 23.40 3.80 12.89
CA ASP A 363 24.37 4.38 11.94
C ASP A 363 24.01 5.82 11.57
N GLU A 364 23.69 6.63 12.58
CA GLU A 364 23.09 7.95 12.38
C GLU A 364 23.89 8.85 11.45
N ALA A 365 25.22 8.90 11.60
CA ALA A 365 26.08 9.77 10.80
C ALA A 365 25.97 9.43 9.30
N GLU A 366 26.03 8.16 8.96
CA GLU A 366 25.98 7.66 7.58
C GLU A 366 24.57 7.82 7.00
N LYS A 367 23.54 7.41 7.75
CA LYS A 367 22.14 7.56 7.34
C LYS A 367 21.78 9.04 7.13
N ARG A 368 22.27 9.96 7.96
CA ARG A 368 22.08 11.41 7.80
C ARG A 368 22.81 11.96 6.57
N ALA A 369 24.03 11.51 6.31
CA ALA A 369 24.80 11.91 5.13
C ALA A 369 24.16 11.39 3.82
N ALA A 370 23.56 10.20 3.87
CA ALA A 370 22.84 9.59 2.75
C ALA A 370 21.51 10.30 2.47
N ARG A 371 20.69 10.56 3.51
CA ARG A 371 19.29 10.99 3.39
C ARG A 371 19.11 12.52 3.25
N GLN A 372 19.82 13.11 2.30
CA GLN A 372 19.77 14.55 2.02
C GLN A 372 18.47 14.93 1.30
N GLY A 373 17.93 16.11 1.61
CA GLY A 373 16.76 16.68 0.94
C GLY A 373 15.56 15.73 0.91
N ALA A 374 15.40 14.90 1.94
CA ALA A 374 14.49 13.76 1.88
C ALA A 374 13.01 14.17 1.77
N ARG A 375 12.25 13.44 0.94
CA ARG A 375 10.79 13.57 0.82
C ARG A 375 10.17 12.22 1.10
N PHE A 376 9.48 12.16 2.25
CA PHE A 376 8.79 10.96 2.67
C PHE A 376 7.30 11.12 2.43
N VAL A 377 6.78 10.47 1.39
CA VAL A 377 5.40 10.62 0.91
C VAL A 377 4.55 9.46 1.41
N ASN A 378 3.62 9.78 2.29
CA ASN A 378 2.71 8.81 2.90
C ASN A 378 1.26 9.21 2.66
N THR A 379 0.36 8.23 2.67
CA THR A 379 -1.07 8.47 2.47
C THR A 379 -1.83 8.50 3.79
N ALA A 380 -2.94 9.24 3.83
CA ALA A 380 -3.84 9.25 4.97
C ALA A 380 -5.30 9.07 4.56
N MET A 381 -6.10 8.49 5.46
CA MET A 381 -7.54 8.40 5.30
C MET A 381 -8.22 9.74 5.53
N LYS A 382 -7.75 10.49 6.53
CA LYS A 382 -8.27 11.81 6.94
C LYS A 382 -7.14 12.70 7.44
N ALA A 383 -7.35 14.01 7.34
CA ALA A 383 -6.54 15.02 8.02
C ALA A 383 -7.46 16.01 8.74
N THR A 384 -7.07 16.43 9.94
CA THR A 384 -7.82 17.44 10.69
C THR A 384 -7.40 18.86 10.27
N LEU A 385 -8.26 19.86 10.44
CA LEU A 385 -7.91 21.27 10.22
C LEU A 385 -6.75 21.76 11.09
N LEU A 386 -6.42 21.05 12.16
CA LEU A 386 -5.26 21.32 13.01
C LEU A 386 -3.98 20.61 12.52
N GLY A 387 -4.04 19.85 11.44
CA GLY A 387 -2.88 19.19 10.82
C GLY A 387 -2.52 17.82 11.38
N ALA A 388 -3.35 17.20 12.21
CA ALA A 388 -3.19 15.79 12.57
C ALA A 388 -3.67 14.86 11.44
N ALA A 389 -2.99 13.73 11.23
CA ALA A 389 -3.35 12.74 10.22
C ALA A 389 -3.90 11.45 10.84
N VAL A 390 -4.79 10.79 10.11
CA VAL A 390 -5.41 9.51 10.48
C VAL A 390 -5.27 8.55 9.31
N SER A 391 -4.68 7.37 9.55
CA SER A 391 -4.31 6.42 8.51
C SER A 391 -4.74 4.98 8.75
N ASP A 392 -5.04 4.59 9.98
CA ASP A 392 -5.14 3.17 10.35
C ASP A 392 -6.48 2.73 10.98
N ALA A 393 -7.29 3.65 11.51
CA ALA A 393 -8.54 3.32 12.20
C ALA A 393 -9.75 4.16 11.76
N THR A 394 -10.94 3.57 11.87
CA THR A 394 -12.24 4.27 11.75
C THR A 394 -12.54 5.08 13.01
N GLU A 395 -13.50 6.01 12.93
CA GLU A 395 -13.84 6.92 14.04
C GLU A 395 -14.33 6.17 15.29
N ASP A 396 -14.99 5.03 15.10
CA ASP A 396 -15.46 4.12 16.15
C ASP A 396 -14.40 3.12 16.65
N GLY A 397 -13.15 3.23 16.18
CA GLY A 397 -12.01 2.47 16.68
C GLY A 397 -11.80 1.11 16.03
N GLN A 398 -12.45 0.81 14.91
CA GLN A 398 -12.07 -0.37 14.14
C GLN A 398 -10.78 -0.10 13.36
N VAL A 399 -9.81 -0.98 13.55
CA VAL A 399 -8.56 -1.01 12.81
C VAL A 399 -8.85 -1.42 11.37
N VAL A 400 -8.53 -0.51 10.44
CA VAL A 400 -8.63 -0.72 9.01
C VAL A 400 -7.39 -1.45 8.50
N SER A 401 -6.21 -1.04 8.96
CA SER A 401 -4.91 -1.58 8.57
C SER A 401 -3.94 -1.61 9.75
N GLY A 402 -3.08 -0.61 9.88
CA GLY A 402 -2.12 -0.46 10.97
C GLY A 402 -1.27 0.78 10.76
N VAL A 403 -0.57 1.20 11.81
CA VAL A 403 0.28 2.40 11.80
C VAL A 403 1.43 2.25 10.79
N GLY A 404 2.02 1.05 10.69
CA GLY A 404 3.16 0.77 9.82
C GLY A 404 4.36 1.66 10.16
N GLY A 405 5.16 2.03 9.16
CA GLY A 405 6.25 2.97 9.34
C GLY A 405 5.94 4.42 9.02
N GLN A 406 4.66 4.80 8.83
CA GLN A 406 4.30 6.18 8.53
C GLN A 406 4.89 7.14 9.58
N PHE A 407 4.68 6.85 10.86
CA PHE A 407 5.21 7.67 11.94
C PHE A 407 6.76 7.68 11.96
N ASN A 408 7.39 6.55 11.64
CA ASN A 408 8.84 6.47 11.56
C ASN A 408 9.43 7.46 10.54
N PHE A 409 8.87 7.55 9.33
CA PHE A 409 9.34 8.52 8.35
C PHE A 409 8.98 9.96 8.71
N VAL A 410 7.89 10.20 9.44
CA VAL A 410 7.59 11.52 10.01
C VAL A 410 8.70 11.91 10.99
N GLU A 411 9.08 11.04 11.92
CA GLU A 411 10.18 11.29 12.86
C GLU A 411 11.49 11.62 12.13
N GLN A 412 11.85 10.80 11.14
CA GLN A 412 13.04 11.05 10.32
C GLN A 412 13.00 12.42 9.61
N ALA A 413 11.84 12.83 9.09
CA ALA A 413 11.69 14.13 8.45
C ALA A 413 11.93 15.32 9.39
N PHE A 414 11.72 15.14 10.69
CA PHE A 414 12.01 16.16 11.71
C PHE A 414 13.47 16.11 12.18
N ALA A 415 14.09 14.93 12.13
CA ALA A 415 15.48 14.74 12.53
C ALA A 415 16.49 15.09 11.43
N LEU A 416 16.12 14.97 10.16
CA LEU A 416 16.99 15.20 9.00
C LEU A 416 16.95 16.66 8.53
N LYS A 417 18.11 17.18 8.14
CA LYS A 417 18.23 18.52 7.57
C LYS A 417 17.51 18.58 6.22
N ASP A 418 16.72 19.63 6.02
CA ASP A 418 15.98 19.92 4.79
C ASP A 418 15.03 18.78 4.34
N ALA A 419 14.69 17.85 5.24
CA ALA A 419 13.75 16.77 4.98
C ALA A 419 12.32 17.19 5.29
N ARG A 420 11.36 16.62 4.54
CA ARG A 420 9.93 16.90 4.68
C ARG A 420 9.11 15.61 4.73
N SER A 421 8.15 15.58 5.64
CA SER A 421 7.09 14.58 5.71
C SER A 421 5.88 15.11 4.96
N ILE A 422 5.41 14.33 3.98
CA ILE A 422 4.31 14.69 3.10
C ILE A 422 3.17 13.70 3.34
N ILE A 423 2.06 14.21 3.87
CA ILE A 423 0.81 13.47 4.00
C ILE A 423 -0.10 13.81 2.83
N ALA A 424 -0.32 12.84 1.95
CA ALA A 424 -1.09 13.00 0.73
C ALA A 424 -2.45 12.29 0.84
N LEU A 425 -3.52 12.98 0.47
CA LEU A 425 -4.87 12.42 0.47
C LEU A 425 -5.80 13.21 -0.47
N PRO A 426 -6.73 12.54 -1.19
CA PRO A 426 -7.82 13.25 -1.84
C PRO A 426 -8.63 14.07 -0.83
N ALA A 427 -8.99 15.31 -1.15
CA ALA A 427 -9.74 16.22 -0.28
C ALA A 427 -11.15 15.70 0.03
N THR A 428 -11.69 14.80 -0.80
CA THR A 428 -12.99 14.18 -0.61
C THR A 428 -12.98 12.69 -0.94
N ARG A 429 -13.97 11.97 -0.41
CA ARG A 429 -14.28 10.59 -0.79
C ARG A 429 -15.77 10.45 -1.04
N THR A 430 -16.16 9.56 -1.96
CA THR A 430 -17.57 9.23 -2.21
C THR A 430 -17.84 7.77 -1.86
N ARG A 431 -18.81 7.52 -0.99
CA ARG A 431 -19.24 6.16 -0.62
C ARG A 431 -20.76 6.10 -0.67
N ARG A 432 -21.30 5.11 -1.40
CA ARG A 432 -22.76 4.89 -1.53
C ARG A 432 -23.53 6.16 -1.95
N GLY A 433 -23.00 6.90 -2.92
CA GLY A 433 -23.61 8.13 -3.43
C GLY A 433 -23.46 9.36 -2.53
N LYS A 434 -22.82 9.25 -1.36
CA LYS A 434 -22.56 10.36 -0.45
C LYS A 434 -21.10 10.78 -0.51
N THR A 435 -20.85 12.03 -0.90
CA THR A 435 -19.52 12.64 -0.82
C THR A 435 -19.28 13.23 0.56
N GLU A 436 -18.12 12.96 1.12
CA GLU A 436 -17.65 13.47 2.42
C GLU A 436 -16.27 14.09 2.26
N SER A 437 -15.97 15.13 3.03
CA SER A 437 -14.61 15.66 3.08
C SER A 437 -13.67 14.72 3.83
N ASN A 438 -12.43 14.62 3.36
CA ASN A 438 -11.33 14.00 4.09
C ASN A 438 -10.55 15.01 4.94
N ILE A 439 -10.78 16.31 4.72
CA ILE A 439 -10.37 17.37 5.64
C ILE A 439 -11.51 17.58 6.63
N VAL A 440 -11.24 17.31 7.91
CA VAL A 440 -12.26 17.32 8.97
C VAL A 440 -11.87 18.25 10.11
N TRP A 441 -12.83 18.70 10.92
CA TRP A 441 -12.49 19.47 12.12
C TRP A 441 -11.80 18.60 13.19
N SER A 442 -12.35 17.42 13.44
CA SER A 442 -11.89 16.45 14.44
C SER A 442 -12.13 15.03 13.97
N TYR A 443 -11.43 14.08 14.56
CA TYR A 443 -11.61 12.64 14.36
C TYR A 443 -11.35 11.90 15.66
N GLY A 444 -11.93 10.70 15.83
CA GLY A 444 -11.82 9.91 17.06
C GLY A 444 -10.43 9.34 17.35
N HIS A 445 -9.58 9.23 16.33
CA HIS A 445 -8.25 8.62 16.40
C HIS A 445 -7.20 9.47 15.69
N VAL A 446 -5.93 9.22 15.99
CA VAL A 446 -4.80 9.93 15.42
C VAL A 446 -3.60 9.01 15.23
N THR A 447 -3.02 9.04 14.02
CA THR A 447 -1.80 8.29 13.69
C THR A 447 -0.59 9.22 13.75
N VAL A 448 -0.70 10.41 13.15
CA VAL A 448 0.33 11.46 13.24
C VAL A 448 -0.23 12.65 14.02
N PRO A 449 0.29 12.92 15.23
CA PRO A 449 -0.23 13.98 16.08
C PRO A 449 0.14 15.36 15.54
N ARG A 450 -0.70 16.36 15.82
CA ARG A 450 -0.57 17.71 15.23
C ARG A 450 0.74 18.44 15.51
N HIS A 451 1.50 18.08 16.54
CA HIS A 451 2.81 18.69 16.80
C HIS A 451 3.90 18.16 15.84
N MET A 452 3.63 17.04 15.16
CA MET A 452 4.45 16.45 14.10
C MET A 452 3.91 16.80 12.69
N ARG A 453 3.00 17.76 12.58
CA ARG A 453 2.45 18.22 11.28
C ARG A 453 3.54 18.85 10.42
N ASP A 454 3.59 18.49 9.14
CA ASP A 454 4.54 19.05 8.20
C ASP A 454 3.87 19.50 6.89
N ILE A 455 3.76 18.64 5.88
CA ILE A 455 3.08 18.97 4.63
C ILE A 455 1.82 18.13 4.49
N VAL A 456 0.70 18.75 4.11
CA VAL A 456 -0.49 18.06 3.60
C VAL A 456 -0.70 18.41 2.13
N VAL A 457 -0.92 17.41 1.28
CA VAL A 457 -1.21 17.61 -0.15
C VAL A 457 -2.54 16.99 -0.52
N THR A 458 -3.39 17.77 -1.17
CA THR A 458 -4.60 17.29 -1.85
C THR A 458 -4.53 17.60 -3.33
N GLU A 459 -5.54 17.21 -4.11
CA GLU A 459 -5.65 17.58 -5.52
C GLU A 459 -5.66 19.10 -5.76
N TYR A 460 -5.95 19.89 -4.71
CA TYR A 460 -6.08 21.34 -4.76
C TYR A 460 -4.82 22.10 -4.38
N GLY A 461 -3.76 21.43 -3.93
CA GLY A 461 -2.48 22.09 -3.65
C GLY A 461 -1.76 21.56 -2.42
N ILE A 462 -0.85 22.40 -1.91
CA ILE A 462 0.09 22.06 -0.84
C ILE A 462 -0.17 22.96 0.37
N ALA A 463 -0.50 22.36 1.51
CA ALA A 463 -0.55 23.03 2.79
C ALA A 463 0.75 22.78 3.57
N ASP A 464 1.59 23.79 3.64
CA ASP A 464 2.81 23.80 4.46
C ASP A 464 2.48 24.20 5.90
N LEU A 465 2.66 23.31 6.88
CA LEU A 465 2.14 23.46 8.24
C LEU A 465 3.21 23.56 9.33
N ARG A 466 4.45 23.12 9.04
CA ARG A 466 5.52 23.03 10.04
C ARG A 466 5.86 24.41 10.59
N GLY A 467 5.88 24.52 11.92
CA GLY A 467 6.22 25.76 12.64
C GLY A 467 5.15 26.86 12.62
N LYS A 468 4.01 26.67 11.94
CA LYS A 468 2.91 27.63 11.89
C LYS A 468 2.03 27.56 13.13
N SER A 469 1.39 28.68 13.47
CA SER A 469 0.34 28.75 14.50
C SER A 469 -0.91 27.96 14.10
N ASP A 470 -1.78 27.64 15.05
CA ASP A 470 -3.05 26.94 14.75
C ASP A 470 -3.91 27.70 13.73
N ALA A 471 -3.96 29.05 13.82
CA ALA A 471 -4.76 29.86 12.90
C ALA A 471 -4.21 29.81 11.46
N GLU A 472 -2.89 29.90 11.30
CA GLU A 472 -2.22 29.80 10.00
C GLU A 472 -2.34 28.38 9.41
N VAL A 473 -2.31 27.35 10.25
CA VAL A 473 -2.54 25.96 9.80
C VAL A 473 -3.96 25.76 9.35
N ILE A 474 -4.95 26.25 10.09
CA ILE A 474 -6.35 26.17 9.67
C ILE A 474 -6.55 26.91 8.34
N ALA A 475 -5.96 28.10 8.18
CA ALA A 475 -6.00 28.83 6.92
C ALA A 475 -5.44 27.99 5.75
N ALA A 476 -4.23 27.44 5.90
CA ALA A 476 -3.61 26.59 4.89
C ALA A 476 -4.40 25.31 4.59
N MET A 477 -4.97 24.66 5.61
CA MET A 477 -5.80 23.46 5.45
C MET A 477 -7.13 23.74 4.74
N LEU A 478 -7.73 24.92 4.98
CA LEU A 478 -8.93 25.37 4.25
C LEU A 478 -8.60 25.62 2.76
N GLU A 479 -7.41 26.14 2.47
CA GLU A 479 -6.96 26.42 1.10
C GLU A 479 -6.73 25.16 0.25
N VAL A 480 -6.52 23.99 0.88
CA VAL A 480 -6.42 22.69 0.18
C VAL A 480 -7.66 21.81 0.36
N ALA A 481 -8.71 22.32 1.01
CA ALA A 481 -10.00 21.65 1.11
C ALA A 481 -10.86 21.88 -0.13
N ASP A 482 -11.80 20.96 -0.39
CA ASP A 482 -12.84 21.14 -1.41
C ASP A 482 -13.78 22.29 -1.02
N ALA A 483 -14.01 23.20 -1.95
CA ALA A 483 -14.79 24.42 -1.76
C ALA A 483 -16.22 24.16 -1.27
N ARG A 484 -16.80 22.99 -1.57
CA ARG A 484 -18.14 22.61 -1.11
C ARG A 484 -18.21 22.40 0.41
N PHE A 485 -17.08 22.09 1.06
CA PHE A 485 -16.99 21.82 2.50
C PHE A 485 -16.31 22.94 3.29
N GLN A 486 -15.56 23.81 2.62
CA GLN A 486 -14.87 24.98 3.20
C GLN A 486 -15.74 25.84 4.15
N PRO A 487 -16.99 26.24 3.80
CA PRO A 487 -17.79 27.09 4.70
C PRO A 487 -18.14 26.43 6.03
N GLY A 488 -18.42 25.12 6.02
CA GLY A 488 -18.72 24.36 7.23
C GLY A 488 -17.50 24.23 8.14
N LEU A 489 -16.34 23.92 7.54
CA LEU A 489 -15.06 23.81 8.23
C LEU A 489 -14.63 25.15 8.85
N LEU A 490 -14.74 26.25 8.10
CA LEU A 490 -14.45 27.59 8.59
C LEU A 490 -15.34 27.97 9.78
N LYS A 491 -16.64 27.69 9.69
CA LYS A 491 -17.59 27.97 10.78
C LYS A 491 -17.21 27.22 12.06
N GLN A 492 -16.77 25.96 11.96
CA GLN A 492 -16.29 25.19 13.10
C GLN A 492 -15.04 25.83 13.73
N ALA A 493 -14.07 26.24 12.91
CA ALA A 493 -12.85 26.90 13.38
C ALA A 493 -13.12 28.26 14.05
N GLN A 494 -14.01 29.07 13.48
CA GLN A 494 -14.43 30.36 14.05
C GLN A 494 -15.18 30.17 15.36
N ALA A 495 -16.09 29.20 15.43
CA ALA A 495 -16.83 28.87 16.66
C ALA A 495 -15.89 28.43 17.79
N ALA A 496 -14.80 27.72 17.46
CA ALA A 496 -13.78 27.32 18.41
C ALA A 496 -12.79 28.44 18.78
N GLY A 497 -12.89 29.64 18.18
CA GLY A 497 -11.94 30.74 18.39
C GLY A 497 -10.54 30.44 17.89
N LYS A 498 -10.38 29.50 16.95
CA LYS A 498 -9.09 29.06 16.41
C LYS A 498 -8.67 29.81 15.14
N ILE A 499 -9.56 30.64 14.60
CA ILE A 499 -9.29 31.57 13.50
C ILE A 499 -10.16 32.81 13.68
N ALA A 500 -9.75 33.96 13.11
CA ALA A 500 -10.47 35.21 13.26
C ALA A 500 -11.91 35.12 12.73
N LYS A 501 -12.86 35.81 13.38
CA LYS A 501 -14.29 35.74 13.03
C LYS A 501 -14.60 36.37 11.67
N ASP A 502 -13.77 37.31 11.25
CA ASP A 502 -13.79 38.00 9.96
C ASP A 502 -12.82 37.37 8.95
N TYR A 503 -12.13 36.27 9.30
CA TYR A 503 -11.29 35.56 8.35
C TYR A 503 -12.13 35.06 7.17
N GLU A 504 -11.61 35.34 5.98
CA GLU A 504 -12.18 34.94 4.71
C GLU A 504 -11.19 34.06 3.96
N ILE A 505 -11.65 32.89 3.51
CA ILE A 505 -10.83 31.99 2.67
C ILE A 505 -10.44 32.74 1.39
N PRO A 506 -9.17 32.70 0.93
CA PRO A 506 -8.75 33.40 -0.27
C PRO A 506 -9.60 33.04 -1.50
N ALA A 507 -9.89 34.04 -2.36
CA ALA A 507 -10.76 33.86 -3.52
C ALA A 507 -10.30 32.71 -4.45
N ALA A 508 -8.98 32.56 -4.65
CA ALA A 508 -8.41 31.49 -5.46
C ALA A 508 -8.70 30.08 -4.92
N ALA A 509 -8.81 29.91 -3.60
CA ALA A 509 -9.13 28.63 -2.98
C ALA A 509 -10.63 28.31 -2.98
N ARG A 510 -11.50 29.32 -3.15
CA ARG A 510 -12.97 29.12 -3.23
C ARG A 510 -13.41 28.43 -4.53
N THR A 511 -12.49 28.26 -5.49
CA THR A 511 -12.71 27.54 -6.76
C THR A 511 -12.18 26.11 -6.77
N ASN A 512 -11.70 25.61 -5.62
CA ASN A 512 -11.27 24.21 -5.41
C ASN A 512 -12.44 23.23 -5.59
N THR A 513 -12.72 22.88 -6.84
CA THR A 513 -13.88 22.06 -7.19
C THR A 513 -13.48 20.89 -8.08
N PRO A 514 -14.25 19.78 -8.07
CA PRO A 514 -14.01 18.68 -9.01
C PRO A 514 -14.10 19.11 -10.49
N ALA A 515 -14.82 20.19 -10.80
CA ALA A 515 -14.91 20.72 -12.15
C ALA A 515 -13.61 21.40 -12.59
N ALA A 516 -13.03 22.25 -11.73
CA ALA A 516 -11.73 22.86 -11.97
C ALA A 516 -10.62 21.80 -12.11
N LEU A 517 -10.62 20.78 -11.24
CA LEU A 517 -9.70 19.65 -11.33
C LEU A 517 -9.78 18.95 -12.68
N ARG A 518 -11.00 18.58 -13.11
CA ARG A 518 -11.19 17.93 -14.41
C ARG A 518 -10.76 18.81 -15.58
N GLY A 519 -11.03 20.12 -15.50
CA GLY A 519 -10.58 21.09 -16.50
C GLY A 519 -9.06 21.15 -16.63
N TRP A 520 -8.34 20.96 -15.52
CA TRP A 520 -6.88 20.88 -15.51
C TRP A 520 -6.35 19.56 -16.06
N ILE A 521 -6.86 18.42 -15.58
CA ILE A 521 -6.28 17.10 -15.88
C ILE A 521 -6.70 16.55 -17.25
N ALA A 522 -7.94 16.79 -17.68
CA ALA A 522 -8.48 16.17 -18.90
C ALA A 522 -7.67 16.46 -20.17
N PRO A 523 -7.16 17.69 -20.42
CA PRO A 523 -6.30 17.98 -21.58
C PRO A 523 -5.00 17.16 -21.62
N PHE A 524 -4.52 16.68 -20.48
CA PHE A 524 -3.23 16.00 -20.34
C PHE A 524 -3.35 14.48 -20.15
N ARG A 525 -4.55 13.91 -20.33
CA ARG A 525 -4.82 12.48 -20.16
C ARG A 525 -3.82 11.53 -20.85
N PRO A 526 -3.29 11.82 -22.06
CA PRO A 526 -2.29 10.95 -22.69
C PRO A 526 -0.97 10.83 -21.90
N ARG A 527 -0.58 11.87 -21.15
CA ARG A 527 0.60 11.89 -20.26
C ARG A 527 0.25 11.51 -18.82
N LEU A 528 -1.03 11.55 -18.46
CA LEU A 528 -1.57 11.18 -17.14
C LEU A 528 -2.58 10.03 -17.28
N PRO A 529 -2.15 8.84 -17.76
CA PRO A 529 -3.04 7.72 -17.99
C PRO A 529 -3.53 7.12 -16.66
N ALA A 530 -4.65 6.39 -16.69
CA ALA A 530 -5.15 5.70 -15.50
C ALA A 530 -4.22 4.57 -15.01
N PHE A 531 -3.39 4.02 -15.88
CA PHE A 531 -2.45 2.95 -15.56
C PHE A 531 -1.06 3.32 -16.12
N PRO A 532 -0.30 4.21 -15.44
CA PRO A 532 0.97 4.73 -15.97
C PRO A 532 2.02 3.64 -16.20
N PHE A 533 1.96 2.53 -15.44
CA PHE A 533 2.92 1.43 -15.50
C PHE A 533 2.29 0.13 -15.98
N GLY A 534 1.25 0.25 -16.82
CA GLY A 534 0.51 -0.89 -17.35
C GLY A 534 -0.50 -1.45 -16.36
N THR A 535 -1.21 -2.50 -16.79
CA THR A 535 -2.32 -3.08 -16.05
C THR A 535 -2.36 -4.59 -16.27
N ASP A 536 -2.74 -5.34 -15.24
CA ASP A 536 -2.95 -6.78 -15.33
C ASP A 536 -4.31 -7.11 -15.96
N PHE A 537 -5.17 -6.11 -16.17
CA PHE A 537 -6.48 -6.25 -16.79
C PHE A 537 -6.39 -6.21 -18.32
N THR A 538 -7.17 -7.06 -18.99
CA THR A 538 -7.45 -6.88 -20.42
C THR A 538 -8.21 -5.56 -20.65
N ASP A 539 -8.18 -5.03 -21.88
CA ASP A 539 -8.92 -3.81 -22.22
C ASP A 539 -10.41 -3.89 -21.83
N THR A 540 -11.02 -5.06 -22.05
CA THR A 540 -12.42 -5.34 -21.69
C THR A 540 -12.62 -5.31 -20.16
N GLU A 541 -11.74 -5.94 -19.37
CA GLU A 541 -11.82 -5.91 -17.89
C GLU A 541 -11.57 -4.51 -17.32
N ALA A 542 -10.56 -3.78 -17.83
CA ALA A 542 -10.25 -2.42 -17.39
C ALA A 542 -11.41 -1.44 -17.67
N ARG A 543 -12.14 -1.62 -18.79
CA ARG A 543 -13.37 -0.88 -19.09
C ARG A 543 -14.51 -1.26 -18.13
N LEU A 544 -14.69 -2.55 -17.89
CA LEU A 544 -15.73 -3.08 -17.00
C LEU A 544 -15.54 -2.60 -15.55
N LEU A 545 -14.33 -2.62 -15.02
CA LEU A 545 -14.03 -2.14 -13.67
C LEU A 545 -14.38 -0.66 -13.49
N ARG A 546 -14.01 0.19 -14.45
CA ARG A 546 -14.37 1.61 -14.43
C ARG A 546 -15.89 1.79 -14.44
N ALA A 547 -16.59 1.06 -15.31
CA ALA A 547 -18.05 1.14 -15.41
C ALA A 547 -18.74 0.65 -14.13
N LEU A 548 -18.28 -0.45 -13.55
CA LEU A 548 -18.77 -0.97 -12.27
C LEU A 548 -18.49 -0.03 -11.11
N SER A 549 -17.33 0.64 -11.09
CA SER A 549 -17.01 1.64 -10.07
C SER A 549 -18.01 2.80 -10.12
N LEU A 550 -18.31 3.34 -11.30
CA LEU A 550 -19.33 4.39 -11.46
C LEU A 550 -20.71 3.96 -10.99
N LEU A 551 -21.12 2.71 -11.28
CA LEU A 551 -22.39 2.17 -10.81
C LEU A 551 -22.42 1.97 -9.29
N LYS A 552 -21.30 1.49 -8.71
CA LYS A 552 -21.15 1.30 -7.26
C LYS A 552 -21.18 2.64 -6.53
N GLU A 553 -20.53 3.67 -7.08
CA GLU A 553 -20.55 5.04 -6.57
C GLU A 553 -21.94 5.67 -6.64
N ALA A 554 -22.66 5.49 -7.75
CA ALA A 554 -24.05 5.94 -7.89
C ALA A 554 -24.99 5.29 -6.87
N GLY A 555 -24.65 4.11 -6.37
CA GLY A 555 -25.43 3.35 -5.40
C GLY A 555 -26.70 2.73 -6.01
N GLY A 556 -27.40 1.90 -5.22
CA GLY A 556 -28.60 1.18 -5.67
C GLY A 556 -29.87 2.03 -5.84
N ALA A 557 -29.79 3.35 -5.68
CA ALA A 557 -30.96 4.23 -5.75
C ALA A 557 -31.41 4.42 -7.21
N LYS A 558 -32.70 4.15 -7.50
CA LYS A 558 -33.27 4.19 -8.86
C LYS A 558 -33.00 5.51 -9.61
N ARG A 559 -32.98 6.65 -8.90
CA ARG A 559 -32.71 7.97 -9.48
C ARG A 559 -31.25 8.16 -9.91
N ALA A 560 -30.30 7.60 -9.17
CA ALA A 560 -28.88 7.71 -9.46
C ALA A 560 -28.45 6.82 -10.65
N LEU A 561 -29.19 5.73 -10.89
CA LEU A 561 -28.97 4.83 -12.02
C LEU A 561 -29.67 5.29 -13.31
N ALA A 562 -30.70 6.14 -13.22
CA ALA A 562 -31.48 6.64 -14.35
C ALA A 562 -30.64 7.19 -15.53
N PRO A 563 -29.61 8.06 -15.33
CA PRO A 563 -28.83 8.58 -16.45
C PRO A 563 -28.07 7.47 -17.19
N TYR A 564 -27.60 6.45 -16.48
CA TYR A 564 -26.92 5.31 -17.08
C TYR A 564 -27.90 4.40 -17.83
N VAL A 565 -29.08 4.13 -17.26
CA VAL A 565 -30.11 3.33 -17.94
C VAL A 565 -30.56 4.01 -19.23
N LEU A 566 -30.80 5.32 -19.22
CA LEU A 566 -31.19 6.10 -20.41
C LEU A 566 -30.12 6.03 -21.50
N GLU A 567 -28.86 6.22 -21.13
CA GLU A 567 -27.74 6.14 -22.08
C GLU A 567 -27.59 4.71 -22.63
N GLY A 568 -27.90 3.69 -21.83
CA GLY A 568 -27.85 2.27 -22.22
C GLY A 568 -28.94 1.82 -23.20
N LEU A 569 -30.01 2.60 -23.40
CA LEU A 569 -31.10 2.24 -24.32
C LEU A 569 -30.70 2.26 -25.80
N ARG A 570 -29.66 2.99 -26.20
CA ARG A 570 -29.19 2.98 -27.61
C ARG A 570 -28.59 1.62 -27.97
N PRO A 571 -28.56 1.18 -29.25
CA PRO A 571 -28.04 -0.14 -29.66
C PRO A 571 -26.62 -0.43 -29.18
N ALA A 572 -26.29 -1.70 -28.90
CA ALA A 572 -24.98 -2.08 -28.35
C ALA A 572 -23.89 -2.06 -29.42
N SER A 573 -22.70 -1.55 -29.09
CA SER A 573 -21.52 -1.74 -29.94
C SER A 573 -20.96 -3.16 -29.76
N PRO A 574 -20.17 -3.69 -30.73
CA PRO A 574 -19.53 -5.01 -30.59
C PRO A 574 -18.73 -5.16 -29.28
N GLU A 575 -17.98 -4.13 -28.91
CA GLU A 575 -17.21 -4.09 -27.64
C GLU A 575 -18.09 -4.09 -26.38
N GLU A 576 -19.28 -3.49 -26.43
CA GLU A 576 -20.24 -3.55 -25.31
C GLU A 576 -20.86 -4.94 -25.20
N THR A 577 -21.13 -5.59 -26.33
CA THR A 577 -21.63 -6.96 -26.38
C THR A 577 -20.60 -7.93 -25.82
N GLU A 578 -19.32 -7.77 -26.18
CA GLU A 578 -18.21 -8.55 -25.62
C GLU A 578 -18.10 -8.36 -24.10
N ALA A 579 -18.17 -7.11 -23.62
CA ALA A 579 -18.12 -6.79 -22.20
C ALA A 579 -19.30 -7.38 -21.41
N LEU A 580 -20.50 -7.42 -22.00
CA LEU A 580 -21.68 -8.04 -21.39
C LEU A 580 -21.62 -9.56 -21.39
N ALA A 581 -21.11 -10.16 -22.46
CA ALA A 581 -20.89 -11.60 -22.55
C ALA A 581 -19.90 -12.07 -21.47
N ARG A 582 -18.87 -11.27 -21.19
CA ARG A 582 -17.88 -11.55 -20.12
C ARG A 582 -18.47 -11.57 -18.71
N LEU A 583 -19.63 -10.93 -18.50
CA LEU A 583 -20.34 -10.91 -17.22
C LEU A 583 -21.48 -11.94 -17.13
N GLU A 584 -21.65 -12.76 -18.17
CA GLU A 584 -22.76 -13.72 -18.29
C GLU A 584 -24.15 -13.06 -18.11
N LEU A 585 -24.24 -11.75 -18.39
CA LEU A 585 -25.47 -10.99 -18.23
C LEU A 585 -26.38 -11.22 -19.43
N ASP A 586 -27.18 -12.29 -19.37
CA ASP A 586 -28.22 -12.52 -20.36
C ASP A 586 -29.37 -11.50 -20.21
N ALA A 587 -29.66 -10.75 -21.27
CA ALA A 587 -30.78 -9.81 -21.33
C ALA A 587 -32.17 -10.49 -21.38
N SER A 588 -32.20 -11.82 -21.51
CA SER A 588 -33.41 -12.65 -21.44
C SER A 588 -33.90 -12.89 -19.99
N ALA A 589 -33.03 -12.71 -18.99
CA ALA A 589 -33.28 -13.02 -17.58
C ALA A 589 -34.08 -11.93 -16.81
N GLY A 590 -35.32 -11.68 -17.21
CA GLY A 590 -36.26 -10.85 -16.43
C GLY A 590 -35.95 -9.33 -16.34
N TRP A 591 -36.87 -8.58 -15.73
CA TRP A 591 -36.85 -7.10 -15.80
C TRP A 591 -35.73 -6.43 -14.98
N LYS A 592 -35.32 -7.02 -13.84
CA LYS A 592 -34.23 -6.49 -13.00
C LYS A 592 -32.87 -6.60 -13.69
N GLN A 593 -32.62 -7.72 -14.39
CA GLN A 593 -31.37 -7.94 -15.11
C GLN A 593 -31.28 -7.01 -16.33
N ARG A 594 -32.39 -6.83 -17.07
CA ARG A 594 -32.45 -5.84 -18.16
C ARG A 594 -32.09 -4.43 -17.72
N LEU A 595 -32.62 -3.95 -16.59
CA LEU A 595 -32.26 -2.63 -16.05
C LEU A 595 -30.77 -2.54 -15.69
N ARG A 596 -30.20 -3.61 -15.12
CA ARG A 596 -28.76 -3.67 -14.79
C ARG A 596 -27.89 -3.67 -16.05
N THR A 597 -28.25 -4.45 -17.07
CA THR A 597 -27.58 -4.46 -18.37
C THR A 597 -27.61 -3.08 -19.01
N LEU A 598 -28.75 -2.39 -19.00
CA LEU A 598 -28.86 -1.02 -19.51
C LEU A 598 -27.98 -0.05 -18.71
N ALA A 599 -28.02 -0.10 -17.38
CA ALA A 599 -27.18 0.76 -16.54
C ALA A 599 -25.68 0.53 -16.80
N LEU A 600 -25.24 -0.72 -16.91
CA LEU A 600 -23.85 -1.05 -17.21
C LEU A 600 -23.43 -0.55 -18.60
N ARG A 601 -24.27 -0.70 -19.62
CA ARG A 601 -24.00 -0.18 -20.96
C ARG A 601 -23.86 1.33 -20.96
N GLY A 602 -24.75 2.04 -20.25
CA GLY A 602 -24.60 3.48 -20.09
C GLY A 602 -23.33 3.88 -19.33
N ALA A 603 -22.93 3.11 -18.32
CA ALA A 603 -21.70 3.34 -17.59
C ALA A 603 -20.46 3.12 -18.49
N LEU A 604 -20.42 2.04 -19.29
CA LEU A 604 -19.35 1.77 -20.27
C LEU A 604 -19.20 2.89 -21.31
N ARG A 605 -20.30 3.51 -21.74
CA ARG A 605 -20.27 4.67 -22.64
C ARG A 605 -19.71 5.92 -21.98
N LYS A 606 -20.01 6.09 -20.70
CA LYS A 606 -19.55 7.24 -19.93
C LYS A 606 -18.06 7.15 -19.58
N THR A 607 -17.48 5.95 -19.54
CA THR A 607 -16.04 5.73 -19.28
C THR A 607 -15.17 5.77 -20.54
N ARG A 608 -15.77 5.86 -21.74
CA ARG A 608 -15.07 6.09 -23.02
C ARG A 608 -14.73 7.56 -23.28
N ARG A 609 -15.38 8.48 -22.57
CA ARG A 609 -15.09 9.92 -22.60
C ARG A 609 -14.19 10.26 -21.43
#